data_AF-A0A962CKR8-F1
#
_entry.id   AF-A0A962CKR8-F1
#
_cell.length_a   1.000
_cell.length_b   1.000
_cell.length_c   1.000
_cell.angle_alpha   90.00
_cell.angle_beta   90.00
_cell.angle_gamma   90.00
#
_symmetry.space_group_name_H-M   'P 1'
#
loop_
_entity.id
_entity.type
_entity.pdbx_description
1 polymer ?
#
loop_
_entity_poly.entity_id
_entity_poly.type
_entity_poly.pdbx_seq_one_letter_code
_entity_poly.pdbx_strand_id
1 'polypeptide(L)'
;MIRNLLVAGCLLFATSPALAACSIDIDGNDAMQFDTKSIEVPKSCETFTINLSHSGKLGRSVMGHNWVLARTRDVRNIANDGMAAGLEHNYLKPDDDRVIAHTSVIGGGEKTSVTFAVSQLDADGDYT
;
A
#
# COMPACT_ATOMS: atom_id res chain seq x y z
N MET A 1 5.65 66.71 19.51
CA MET A 1 4.74 65.56 19.34
C MET A 1 5.50 64.48 18.58
N ILE A 2 5.91 63.42 19.26
CA ILE A 2 6.81 62.37 18.74
C ILE A 2 5.95 61.33 18.01
N ARG A 3 6.31 61.06 16.75
CA ARG A 3 5.54 60.20 15.83
C ARG A 3 6.13 58.78 15.90
N ASN A 4 5.45 57.88 16.59
CA ASN A 4 5.82 56.46 16.69
C ASN A 4 5.78 55.81 15.31
N LEU A 5 6.92 55.31 14.83
CA LEU A 5 6.98 54.34 13.74
C LEU A 5 6.70 52.94 14.31
N LEU A 6 5.61 52.33 13.87
CA LEU A 6 5.32 50.91 14.05
C LEU A 6 5.98 50.14 12.89
N VAL A 7 7.00 49.34 13.19
CA VAL A 7 7.59 48.38 12.25
C VAL A 7 6.84 47.06 12.41
N ALA A 8 6.00 46.74 11.42
CA ALA A 8 5.33 45.44 11.33
C ALA A 8 6.32 44.40 10.77
N GLY A 9 6.84 43.54 11.65
CA GLY A 9 7.67 42.40 11.26
C GLY A 9 6.82 41.30 10.61
N CYS A 10 7.03 41.07 9.32
CA CYS A 10 6.40 39.98 8.58
C CYS A 10 7.10 38.66 8.96
N LEU A 11 6.44 37.79 9.74
CA LEU A 11 6.88 36.42 9.97
C LEU A 11 6.68 35.60 8.69
N LEU A 12 7.79 35.28 8.02
CA LEU A 12 7.82 34.29 6.94
C LEU A 12 7.72 32.90 7.57
N PHE A 13 6.53 32.29 7.52
CA PHE A 13 6.38 30.85 7.76
C PHE A 13 7.03 30.11 6.59
N ALA A 14 8.21 29.55 6.83
CA ALA A 14 8.81 28.58 5.91
C ALA A 14 8.02 27.27 6.00
N THR A 15 7.11 27.02 5.05
CA THR A 15 6.48 25.71 4.90
C THR A 15 7.46 24.77 4.23
N SER A 16 8.16 23.95 5.02
CA SER A 16 8.92 22.82 4.47
C SER A 16 7.93 21.83 3.84
N PRO A 17 8.08 21.46 2.56
CA PRO A 17 7.26 20.40 1.99
C PRO A 17 7.58 19.12 2.75
N ALA A 18 6.56 18.49 3.35
CA ALA A 18 6.69 17.16 3.87
C ALA A 18 7.08 16.22 2.71
N LEU A 19 8.27 15.64 2.78
CA LEU A 19 8.67 14.57 1.86
C LEU A 19 7.67 13.42 2.05
N ALA A 20 6.87 13.12 1.04
CA ALA A 20 5.98 11.96 1.07
C ALA A 20 6.81 10.68 1.21
N ALA A 21 6.42 9.80 2.13
CA ALA A 21 7.11 8.53 2.33
C ALA A 21 6.89 7.60 1.12
N CYS A 22 7.94 6.90 0.70
CA CYS A 22 7.87 5.87 -0.36
C CYS A 22 7.49 4.49 0.19
N SER A 23 6.66 4.48 1.23
CA SER A 23 6.15 3.28 1.86
C SER A 23 4.84 3.56 2.59
N ILE A 24 4.06 2.51 2.81
CA ILE A 24 2.88 2.56 3.67
C ILE A 24 2.79 1.29 4.51
N ASP A 25 2.32 1.45 5.75
CA ASP A 25 1.95 0.33 6.62
C ASP A 25 0.44 0.10 6.48
N ILE A 26 0.05 -1.16 6.29
CA ILE A 26 -1.34 -1.60 6.14
C ILE A 26 -1.57 -2.75 7.11
N ASP A 27 -2.71 -2.76 7.79
CA ASP A 27 -3.10 -3.84 8.69
C ASP A 27 -4.33 -4.60 8.16
N GLY A 28 -4.23 -5.92 8.11
CA GLY A 28 -5.36 -6.85 7.94
C GLY A 28 -5.83 -7.41 9.28
N ASN A 29 -7.12 -7.72 9.42
CA ASN A 29 -7.67 -8.20 10.70
C ASN A 29 -8.59 -9.44 10.58
N ASP A 30 -8.98 -9.99 11.73
CA ASP A 30 -9.86 -11.18 11.81
C ASP A 30 -11.30 -10.92 11.29
N ALA A 31 -11.66 -9.65 11.01
CA ALA A 31 -12.94 -9.26 10.43
C ALA A 31 -12.88 -9.10 8.89
N MET A 32 -11.80 -9.56 8.26
CA MET A 32 -11.59 -9.53 6.81
C MET A 32 -11.57 -8.09 6.25
N GLN A 33 -10.86 -7.19 6.94
CA GLN A 33 -10.75 -5.79 6.58
C GLN A 33 -9.28 -5.36 6.56
N PHE A 34 -8.94 -4.53 5.56
CA PHE A 34 -7.80 -3.64 5.65
C PHE A 34 -8.19 -2.35 6.37
N ASP A 35 -7.23 -1.73 7.06
CA ASP A 35 -7.39 -0.45 7.75
C ASP A 35 -7.41 0.77 6.81
N THR A 36 -6.93 0.62 5.58
CA THR A 36 -7.04 1.61 4.51
C THR A 36 -7.88 1.13 3.33
N LYS A 37 -8.45 2.07 2.58
CA LYS A 37 -9.21 1.85 1.35
C LYS A 37 -8.52 2.41 0.10
N SER A 38 -7.45 3.16 0.27
CA SER A 38 -6.73 3.84 -0.81
C SER A 38 -5.27 4.02 -0.44
N ILE A 39 -4.39 3.90 -1.43
CA ILE A 39 -2.95 4.09 -1.29
C ILE A 39 -2.55 5.14 -2.32
N GLU A 40 -1.86 6.19 -1.88
CA GLU A 40 -1.27 7.18 -2.77
C GLU A 40 0.22 6.87 -2.95
N VAL A 41 0.64 6.63 -4.19
CA VAL A 41 2.04 6.36 -4.54
C VAL A 41 2.64 7.64 -5.15
N PRO A 42 3.59 8.32 -4.48
CA PRO A 42 4.19 9.53 -5.02
C PRO A 42 5.00 9.22 -6.28
N LYS A 43 4.77 9.99 -7.36
CA LYS A 43 5.52 9.85 -8.62
C LYS A 43 7.04 10.10 -8.47
N SER A 44 7.46 10.75 -7.39
CA SER A 44 8.86 10.99 -7.07
C SER A 44 9.59 9.77 -6.51
N CYS A 45 8.87 8.71 -6.13
CA CYS A 45 9.47 7.49 -5.63
C CYS A 45 9.97 6.63 -6.79
N GLU A 46 11.20 6.12 -6.71
CA GLU A 46 11.69 5.11 -7.65
C GLU A 46 11.06 3.74 -7.36
N THR A 47 10.99 3.41 -6.08
CA THR A 47 10.35 2.20 -5.55
C THR A 47 9.36 2.58 -4.47
N PHE A 48 8.30 1.77 -4.31
CA PHE A 48 7.34 1.92 -3.24
C PHE A 48 7.19 0.60 -2.47
N THR A 49 7.08 0.68 -1.15
CA THR A 49 7.00 -0.50 -0.28
C THR A 49 5.66 -0.56 0.45
N ILE A 50 4.99 -1.71 0.36
CA ILE A 50 3.87 -2.06 1.23
C ILE A 50 4.40 -2.89 2.38
N ASN A 51 4.12 -2.48 3.62
CA ASN A 51 4.33 -3.30 4.81
C ASN A 51 2.97 -3.77 5.31
N LEU A 52 2.70 -5.07 5.18
CA LEU A 52 1.46 -5.68 5.64
C LEU A 52 1.67 -6.30 7.03
N SER A 53 0.82 -5.95 7.98
CA SER A 53 0.66 -6.65 9.26
C SER A 53 -0.71 -7.31 9.38
N HIS A 54 -0.81 -8.24 10.32
CA HIS A 54 -2.09 -8.83 10.70
C HIS A 54 -2.34 -8.73 12.21
N SER A 55 -3.23 -7.85 12.65
CA SER A 55 -3.51 -7.60 14.08
C SER A 55 -4.38 -8.64 14.78
N GLY A 56 -5.01 -9.53 14.01
CA GLY A 56 -5.82 -10.65 14.51
C GLY A 56 -5.05 -11.77 15.21
N LYS A 57 -5.76 -12.86 15.54
CA LYS A 57 -5.24 -14.04 16.24
C LYS A 57 -5.40 -15.34 15.45
N LEU A 58 -6.17 -15.33 14.36
CA LEU A 58 -6.43 -16.51 13.56
C LEU A 58 -5.22 -16.82 12.67
N GLY A 59 -4.90 -18.10 12.52
CA GLY A 59 -3.78 -18.53 11.67
C GLY A 59 -4.02 -18.28 10.18
N ARG A 60 -2.95 -18.24 9.40
CA ARG A 60 -2.96 -17.91 7.96
C ARG A 60 -3.88 -18.81 7.11
N SER A 61 -4.13 -20.05 7.53
CA SER A 61 -5.02 -20.97 6.81
C SER A 61 -6.51 -20.75 7.09
N VAL A 62 -6.84 -19.94 8.10
CA VAL A 62 -8.22 -19.66 8.53
C VAL A 62 -8.63 -18.24 8.14
N MET A 63 -7.76 -17.26 8.39
CA MET A 63 -8.00 -15.84 8.08
C MET A 63 -6.68 -15.19 7.66
N GLY A 64 -6.04 -15.75 6.64
CA GLY A 64 -4.81 -15.18 6.11
C GLY A 64 -5.10 -14.02 5.17
N HIS A 65 -4.27 -12.98 5.24
CA HIS A 65 -4.27 -11.87 4.28
C HIS A 65 -2.94 -11.84 3.53
N ASN A 66 -3.02 -11.64 2.22
CA ASN A 66 -1.92 -11.09 1.42
C ASN A 66 -2.34 -9.70 0.93
N TRP A 67 -1.42 -8.98 0.30
CA TRP A 67 -1.73 -7.80 -0.50
C TRP A 67 -1.27 -8.05 -1.94
N VAL A 68 -2.08 -7.66 -2.92
CA VAL A 68 -1.84 -7.92 -4.35
C VAL A 68 -2.19 -6.67 -5.13
N LEU A 69 -1.30 -6.25 -6.02
CA LEU A 69 -1.50 -5.13 -6.93
C LEU A 69 -1.69 -5.61 -8.35
N ALA A 70 -2.78 -5.17 -8.97
CA ALA A 70 -3.02 -5.42 -10.39
C ALA A 70 -3.77 -4.24 -11.03
N ARG A 71 -3.94 -4.29 -12.36
CA ARG A 71 -4.90 -3.40 -13.02
C ARG A 71 -6.31 -3.79 -12.58
N THR A 72 -7.15 -2.81 -12.31
CA THR A 72 -8.51 -3.01 -11.78
C THR A 72 -9.34 -3.98 -12.63
N ARG A 73 -9.17 -3.96 -13.95
CA ARG A 73 -9.87 -4.86 -14.89
C ARG A 73 -9.51 -6.35 -14.72
N ASP A 74 -8.34 -6.65 -14.17
CA ASP A 74 -7.77 -8.01 -14.09
C ASP A 74 -8.03 -8.67 -12.72
N VAL A 75 -8.30 -7.87 -11.67
CA VAL A 75 -8.47 -8.32 -10.27
C VAL A 75 -9.41 -9.50 -10.10
N ARG A 76 -10.60 -9.46 -10.73
CA ARG A 76 -11.58 -10.56 -10.59
C ARG A 76 -11.06 -11.87 -11.14
N ASN A 77 -10.35 -11.84 -12.26
CA ASN A 77 -9.82 -13.06 -12.86
C ASN A 77 -8.60 -13.58 -12.09
N ILE A 78 -7.74 -12.68 -11.59
CA ILE A 78 -6.63 -13.04 -10.70
C ILE A 78 -7.16 -13.71 -9.43
N ALA A 79 -8.18 -13.14 -8.77
CA ALA A 79 -8.78 -13.72 -7.58
C ALA A 79 -9.38 -15.12 -7.85
N ASN A 80 -10.07 -15.29 -8.98
CA ASN A 80 -10.63 -16.59 -9.37
C ASN A 80 -9.55 -17.65 -9.61
N ASP A 81 -8.51 -17.31 -10.37
CA ASP A 81 -7.40 -18.23 -10.66
C ASP A 81 -6.59 -18.54 -9.38
N GLY A 82 -6.43 -17.54 -8.52
CA GLY A 82 -5.73 -17.62 -7.25
C GLY A 82 -6.37 -18.59 -6.26
N MET A 83 -7.70 -18.65 -6.19
CA MET A 83 -8.41 -19.64 -5.36
C MET A 83 -8.01 -21.08 -5.70
N ALA A 84 -7.79 -21.38 -7.00
CA ALA A 84 -7.40 -22.72 -7.44
C ALA A 84 -5.93 -23.05 -7.12
N ALA A 85 -5.07 -22.04 -7.00
CA ALA A 85 -3.66 -22.23 -6.65
C ALA A 85 -3.47 -22.58 -5.16
N GLY A 86 -4.35 -22.08 -4.29
CA GLY A 86 -4.33 -22.41 -2.86
C GLY A 86 -3.23 -21.73 -2.05
N LEU A 87 -3.24 -21.99 -0.74
CA LEU A 87 -2.40 -21.27 0.23
C LEU A 87 -0.89 -21.42 0.01
N GLU A 88 -0.42 -22.59 -0.42
CA GLU A 88 1.01 -22.83 -0.69
C GLU A 88 1.57 -21.92 -1.80
N HIS A 89 0.69 -21.40 -2.65
CA HIS A 89 0.98 -20.42 -3.69
C HIS A 89 0.45 -19.02 -3.34
N ASN A 90 0.20 -18.73 -2.06
CA ASN A 90 -0.34 -17.47 -1.58
C ASN A 90 -1.70 -17.09 -2.21
N TYR A 91 -2.48 -18.07 -2.65
CA TYR A 91 -3.69 -17.85 -3.45
C TYR A 91 -3.44 -17.00 -4.71
N LEU A 92 -2.29 -17.20 -5.37
CA LEU A 92 -2.00 -16.63 -6.66
C LEU A 92 -1.58 -17.73 -7.62
N LYS A 93 -2.03 -17.64 -8.87
CA LYS A 93 -1.53 -18.49 -9.94
C LYS A 93 -0.01 -18.25 -10.06
N PRO A 94 0.82 -19.31 -10.06
CA PRO A 94 2.25 -19.17 -10.30
C PRO A 94 2.52 -18.45 -11.62
N ASP A 95 3.47 -17.51 -11.61
CA ASP A 95 3.90 -16.74 -12.78
C ASP A 95 2.76 -15.99 -13.50
N ASP A 96 1.84 -15.41 -12.73
CA ASP A 96 0.75 -14.60 -13.28
C ASP A 96 1.22 -13.20 -13.69
N ASP A 97 1.44 -13.00 -14.99
CA ASP A 97 1.88 -11.72 -15.59
C ASP A 97 0.93 -10.53 -15.33
N ARG A 98 -0.29 -10.78 -14.82
CA ARG A 98 -1.24 -9.71 -14.45
C ARG A 98 -0.95 -9.12 -13.06
N VAL A 99 -0.21 -9.83 -12.22
CA VAL A 99 0.16 -9.41 -10.86
C VAL A 99 1.42 -8.56 -10.95
N ILE A 100 1.32 -7.29 -10.54
CA ILE A 100 2.44 -6.34 -10.57
C ILE A 100 3.34 -6.54 -9.36
N ALA A 101 2.72 -6.69 -8.19
CA ALA A 101 3.39 -6.90 -6.92
C ALA A 101 2.48 -7.66 -5.97
N HIS A 102 3.03 -8.49 -5.09
CA HIS A 102 2.26 -9.12 -4.03
C HIS A 102 3.13 -9.47 -2.82
N THR A 103 2.49 -9.61 -1.66
CA THR A 103 3.12 -10.19 -0.48
C THR A 103 2.85 -11.69 -0.39
N SER A 104 3.49 -12.36 0.58
CA SER A 104 3.02 -13.67 1.06
C SER A 104 1.73 -13.53 1.86
N VAL A 105 0.98 -14.63 2.02
CA VAL A 105 -0.15 -14.70 2.96
C VAL A 105 0.37 -14.81 4.38
N ILE A 106 -0.11 -13.92 5.26
CA ILE A 106 0.21 -13.87 6.69
C ILE A 106 -1.05 -14.05 7.54
N GLY A 107 -0.90 -14.64 8.73
CA GLY A 107 -1.95 -14.75 9.74
C GLY A 107 -1.68 -13.87 10.97
N GLY A 108 -2.53 -13.99 11.99
CA GLY A 108 -2.48 -13.20 13.21
C GLY A 108 -1.10 -13.10 13.86
N GLY A 109 -0.64 -11.86 14.06
CA GLY A 109 0.65 -11.51 14.66
C GLY A 109 1.84 -11.50 13.69
N GLU A 110 1.67 -11.98 12.46
CA GLU A 110 2.73 -11.99 11.45
C GLU A 110 2.79 -10.66 10.68
N LYS A 111 3.90 -10.46 9.95
CA LYS A 111 4.14 -9.31 9.08
C LYS A 111 4.90 -9.74 7.83
N THR A 112 4.69 -9.03 6.74
CA THR A 112 5.43 -9.21 5.48
C THR A 112 5.50 -7.87 4.73
N SER A 113 6.34 -7.79 3.71
CA SER A 113 6.45 -6.59 2.88
C SER A 113 6.70 -6.96 1.42
N VAL A 114 6.31 -6.06 0.52
CA VAL A 114 6.68 -6.11 -0.90
C VAL A 114 7.14 -4.73 -1.34
N THR A 115 8.21 -4.69 -2.12
CA THR A 115 8.72 -3.48 -2.77
C THR A 115 8.62 -3.65 -4.27
N PHE A 116 8.08 -2.65 -4.96
CA PHE A 116 7.95 -2.64 -6.42
C PHE A 116 8.41 -1.31 -7.01
N ALA A 117 8.79 -1.34 -8.29
CA ALA A 117 9.21 -0.14 -9.00
C ALA A 117 8.00 0.69 -9.41
N VAL A 118 8.01 1.98 -9.10
CA VAL A 118 6.88 2.88 -9.44
C VAL A 118 6.72 3.03 -10.96
N SER A 119 7.80 2.80 -11.71
CA SER A 119 7.77 2.75 -13.18
C SER A 119 6.93 1.62 -13.78
N GLN A 120 6.47 0.65 -12.97
CA GLN A 120 5.49 -0.36 -13.39
C GLN A 120 4.05 0.19 -13.42
N LEU A 121 3.82 1.38 -12.86
CA LEU A 121 2.52 2.05 -12.84
C LEU A 121 2.46 3.11 -13.93
N ASP A 122 1.42 3.01 -14.76
CA ASP A 122 1.06 4.00 -15.76
C ASP A 122 0.33 5.15 -15.05
N ALA A 123 0.69 6.40 -15.39
CA ALA A 123 0.12 7.59 -14.73
C ALA A 123 -1.41 7.74 -14.88
N ASP A 124 -1.96 7.19 -15.97
CA ASP A 124 -3.39 7.14 -16.27
C ASP A 124 -4.00 5.74 -16.04
N GLY A 125 -3.23 4.84 -15.41
CA GLY A 125 -3.66 3.49 -15.11
C GLY A 125 -4.63 3.44 -13.95
N ASP A 126 -5.56 2.49 -14.01
CA ASP A 126 -6.48 2.15 -12.93
C ASP A 126 -6.01 0.85 -12.26
N TYR A 127 -5.73 0.93 -10.96
CA TYR A 127 -5.12 -0.12 -10.16
C TYR A 127 -5.91 -0.36 -8.88
N THR A 128 -5.90 -1.61 -8.42
CA THR A 128 -6.53 -2.07 -7.18
C THR A 128 -5.62 -3.09 -6.51
#